data_AF-A0A0D2LHI6-F1
#
_entry.id   AF-A0A0D2LHI6-F1
#
_cell.length_a   1.000
_cell.length_b   1.000
_cell.length_c   1.000
_cell.angle_alpha   90.00
_cell.angle_beta   90.00
_cell.angle_gamma   90.00
#
_symmetry.space_group_name_H-M   'P 1'
#
loop_
_entity.id
_entity.type
_entity.pdbx_description
1 polymer ?
#
loop_
_entity_poly.entity_id
_entity_poly.type
_entity_poly.pdbx_seq_one_letter_code
_entity_poly.pdbx_strand_id
1 'polypeptide(L)'
;MPFELKSLEVCLDSITSYLNRLASDLEAAAYPALDALTGRVTAHNLERVRRIKGRLVRLSTRVETIREVLEGYLDDDNDMHDMNLTAKELHAAQQAAEAAQAARRSSSSAAAGTPGGALARGASLGRGPLARQSLARQSLGRRSRGGGLGDRSSSSSSSSSSSSSSSGSSSAVEEEVAEVEMLLEAYFMTVDNTYNRLQTLNEYIEDTEDLVNLKLDQHRNQCL
;
A
#
# COMPACT_ATOMS: atom_id res chain seq x y z
N MET A 1 -15.61 3.30 10.49
CA MET A 1 -14.30 3.49 11.17
C MET A 1 -13.97 2.40 12.20
N PRO A 2 -13.39 1.29 11.73
CA PRO A 2 -12.77 0.25 12.56
C PRO A 2 -11.49 0.76 13.30
N PHE A 3 -10.99 -0.01 14.27
CA PHE A 3 -9.97 0.46 15.22
C PHE A 3 -8.58 0.68 14.57
N GLU A 4 -8.31 -0.05 13.49
CA GLU A 4 -7.09 0.03 12.70
C GLU A 4 -7.00 1.38 11.99
N LEU A 5 -8.10 1.80 11.34
CA LEU A 5 -8.19 3.11 10.69
C LEU A 5 -8.12 4.25 11.70
N LYS A 6 -8.73 4.09 12.88
CA LYS A 6 -8.60 5.10 13.94
C LYS A 6 -7.17 5.23 14.46
N SER A 7 -6.44 4.12 14.54
CA SER A 7 -5.02 4.14 14.94
C SER A 7 -4.15 4.78 13.87
N LEU A 8 -4.42 4.47 12.59
CA LEU A 8 -3.74 5.06 11.44
C LEU A 8 -4.02 6.57 11.36
N GLU A 9 -5.26 7.00 11.55
CA GLU A 9 -5.67 8.41 11.60
C GLU A 9 -4.85 9.20 12.61
N VAL A 10 -4.75 8.70 13.85
CA VAL A 10 -3.99 9.37 14.92
C VAL A 10 -2.48 9.43 14.59
N CYS A 11 -1.93 8.37 14.00
CA CYS A 11 -0.54 8.34 13.56
C CYS A 11 -0.28 9.36 12.45
N LEU A 12 -1.12 9.38 11.40
CA LEU A 12 -0.99 10.31 10.28
C LEU A 12 -1.22 11.76 10.72
N ASP A 13 -2.16 12.02 11.60
CA ASP A 13 -2.40 13.34 12.19
C ASP A 13 -1.17 13.84 12.96
N SER A 14 -0.56 12.98 13.77
CA SER A 14 0.67 13.33 14.48
C SER A 14 1.82 13.64 13.53
N ILE A 15 1.97 12.89 12.43
CA ILE A 15 3.05 13.10 11.45
C ILE A 15 2.81 14.39 10.67
N THR A 16 1.61 14.57 10.11
CA THR A 16 1.25 15.77 9.33
C THR A 16 1.31 17.03 10.17
N SER A 17 0.84 16.99 11.41
CA SER A 17 0.99 18.10 12.37
C SER A 17 2.46 18.42 12.66
N TYR A 18 3.30 17.40 12.82
CA TYR A 18 4.73 17.57 13.05
C TYR A 18 5.44 18.19 11.83
N LEU A 19 5.14 17.72 10.62
CA LEU A 19 5.71 18.27 9.38
C LEU A 19 5.26 19.72 9.16
N ASN A 20 3.97 20.02 9.36
CA ASN A 20 3.43 21.38 9.27
C ASN A 20 4.12 22.35 10.23
N ARG A 21 4.35 21.91 11.47
CA ARG A 21 5.06 22.71 12.46
C ARG A 21 6.50 22.97 12.04
N LEU A 22 7.22 21.94 11.58
CA LEU A 22 8.59 22.11 11.09
C LEU A 22 8.67 23.05 9.87
N ALA A 23 7.72 22.96 8.95
CA ALA A 23 7.62 23.84 7.79
C ALA A 23 7.37 25.30 8.24
N SER A 24 6.44 25.51 9.16
CA SER A 24 6.14 26.85 9.69
C SER A 24 7.31 27.45 10.47
N ASP A 25 8.01 26.65 11.29
CA ASP A 25 9.22 27.07 12.01
C ASP A 25 10.37 27.43 11.04
N LEU A 26 10.42 26.75 9.89
CA LEU A 26 11.40 27.01 8.85
C LEU A 26 11.09 28.30 8.09
N GLU A 27 9.84 28.51 7.66
CA GLU A 27 9.36 29.74 7.03
C GLU A 27 9.62 30.96 7.93
N ALA A 28 9.27 30.87 9.21
CA ALA A 28 9.47 31.94 10.18
C ALA A 28 10.95 32.29 10.38
N ALA A 29 11.87 31.34 10.20
CA ALA A 29 13.30 31.58 10.25
C ALA A 29 13.89 32.07 8.92
N ALA A 30 13.32 31.63 7.80
CA ALA A 30 13.79 31.89 6.44
C ALA A 30 13.53 33.34 6.01
N TYR A 31 12.29 33.81 6.07
CA TYR A 31 11.94 35.18 5.63
C TYR A 31 12.81 36.29 6.25
N PRO A 32 13.01 36.36 7.58
CA PRO A 32 13.87 37.40 8.16
C PRO A 32 15.36 37.20 7.85
N ALA A 33 15.82 35.97 7.61
CA ALA A 33 17.20 35.72 7.23
C ALA A 33 17.49 36.17 5.78
N LEU A 34 16.53 35.93 4.89
CA LEU A 34 16.59 36.35 3.49
C LEU A 34 16.52 37.88 3.38
N ASP A 35 15.60 38.53 4.09
CA ASP A 35 15.50 40.00 4.11
C ASP A 35 16.78 40.66 4.68
N ALA A 36 17.37 40.07 5.73
CA ALA A 36 18.65 40.54 6.25
C ALA A 36 19.80 40.39 5.23
N LEU A 37 19.78 39.35 4.39
CA LEU A 37 20.78 39.11 3.35
C LEU A 37 20.61 40.05 2.16
N THR A 38 19.38 40.33 1.72
CA THR A 38 19.10 41.25 0.61
C THR A 38 19.49 42.69 0.96
N GLY A 39 19.35 43.08 2.22
CA GLY A 39 19.79 44.39 2.73
C GLY A 39 21.30 44.51 2.89
N ARG A 40 21.97 43.53 3.51
CA ARG A 40 23.44 43.52 3.68
C ARG A 40 24.02 42.13 3.45
N VAL A 41 24.84 42.03 2.42
CA VAL A 41 25.59 40.81 2.10
C VAL A 41 26.75 40.69 3.09
N THR A 42 26.60 39.81 4.09
CA THR A 42 27.63 39.51 5.09
C THR A 42 27.84 38.00 5.17
N ALA A 43 29.05 37.56 5.54
CA ALA A 43 29.36 36.13 5.71
C ALA A 43 28.43 35.45 6.74
N HIS A 44 28.01 36.17 7.78
CA HIS A 44 27.08 35.67 8.78
C HIS A 44 25.68 35.41 8.19
N ASN A 45 25.17 36.31 7.35
CA ASN A 45 23.86 36.15 6.72
C ASN A 45 23.87 35.01 5.69
N LEU A 46 24.94 34.88 4.90
CA LEU A 46 25.11 33.77 3.95
C LEU A 46 25.14 32.41 4.67
N GLU A 47 25.87 32.30 5.78
CA GLU A 47 25.91 31.06 6.56
C GLU A 47 24.54 30.73 7.19
N ARG A 48 23.79 31.74 7.64
CA ARG A 48 22.41 31.56 8.13
C ARG A 48 21.50 30.99 7.04
N VAL A 49 21.54 31.55 5.83
CA VAL A 49 20.74 31.07 4.69
C VAL A 49 21.17 29.66 4.29
N ARG A 50 22.47 29.37 4.24
CA ARG A 50 22.98 28.01 3.94
C ARG A 50 22.51 26.96 4.95
N ARG A 51 22.47 27.30 6.24
CA ARG A 51 21.92 26.43 7.30
C ARG A 51 20.42 26.20 7.12
N ILE A 52 19.67 27.25 6.77
CA ILE A 52 18.23 27.18 6.52
C ILE A 52 17.96 26.32 5.29
N LYS A 53 18.66 26.53 4.17
CA LYS A 53 18.58 25.69 2.96
C LYS A 53 18.89 24.23 3.26
N GLY A 54 19.93 23.96 4.04
CA GLY A 54 20.23 22.59 4.47
C GLY A 54 19.11 21.96 5.32
N ARG A 55 18.39 22.73 6.15
CA ARG A 55 17.22 22.23 6.88
C ARG A 55 16.03 22.03 5.94
N LEU A 56 15.82 22.94 5.00
CA LEU A 56 14.77 22.86 3.98
C LEU A 56 14.89 21.59 3.15
N VAL A 57 16.06 21.33 2.56
CA VAL A 57 16.27 20.13 1.72
C VAL A 57 16.00 18.86 2.51
N ARG A 58 16.47 18.76 3.76
CA ARG A 58 16.22 17.58 4.61
C ARG A 58 14.74 17.41 4.98
N LEU A 59 14.00 18.50 5.13
CA LEU A 59 12.57 18.44 5.42
C LEU A 59 11.79 18.07 4.16
N SER A 60 12.13 18.69 3.02
CA SER A 60 11.54 18.43 1.71
C SER A 60 11.65 16.96 1.33
N THR A 61 12.83 16.36 1.45
CA THR A 61 13.00 14.92 1.13
C THR A 61 12.18 14.02 2.04
N ARG A 62 12.04 14.36 3.34
CA ARG A 62 11.18 13.60 4.26
C ARG A 62 9.70 13.71 3.88
N VAL A 63 9.24 14.91 3.52
CA VAL A 63 7.86 15.14 3.09
C VAL A 63 7.59 14.40 1.78
N GLU A 64 8.54 14.44 0.83
CA GLU A 64 8.47 13.73 -0.45
C GLU A 64 8.36 12.21 -0.25
N THR A 65 9.20 11.61 0.61
CA THR A 65 9.08 10.16 0.89
C THR A 65 7.73 9.77 1.51
N ILE A 66 7.12 10.65 2.31
CA ILE A 66 5.80 10.38 2.90
C ILE A 66 4.71 10.52 1.83
N ARG A 67 4.85 11.51 0.94
CA ARG A 67 3.97 11.70 -0.21
C ARG A 67 4.00 10.49 -1.14
N GLU A 68 5.18 10.00 -1.51
CA GLU A 68 5.35 8.82 -2.38
C GLU A 68 4.73 7.56 -1.77
N VAL A 69 4.89 7.34 -0.45
CA VAL A 69 4.29 6.19 0.23
C VAL A 69 2.76 6.31 0.26
N LEU A 70 2.22 7.50 0.54
CA LEU A 70 0.77 7.73 0.53
C LEU A 70 0.17 7.58 -0.87
N GLU A 71 0.86 8.06 -1.90
CA GLU A 71 0.48 7.88 -3.31
C GLU A 71 0.44 6.38 -3.67
N GLY A 72 1.47 5.62 -3.28
CA GLY A 72 1.50 4.17 -3.50
C GLY A 72 0.35 3.41 -2.84
N TYR A 73 -0.13 3.83 -1.67
CA TYR A 73 -1.31 3.23 -1.03
C TYR A 73 -2.63 3.65 -1.69
N LEU A 74 -2.68 4.82 -2.32
CA LEU A 74 -3.86 5.31 -3.05
C LEU A 74 -3.95 4.72 -4.47
N ASP A 75 -2.83 4.28 -5.05
CA ASP A 75 -2.78 3.71 -6.40
C ASP A 75 -3.31 2.26 -6.49
N ASP A 76 -3.37 1.52 -5.39
CA ASP A 76 -3.82 0.11 -5.35
C ASP A 76 -4.97 -0.12 -4.35
N ASP A 77 -6.18 -0.31 -4.88
CA ASP A 77 -7.38 -0.65 -4.11
C ASP A 77 -7.21 -1.92 -3.25
N ASN A 78 -6.34 -2.84 -3.66
CA ASN A 78 -6.08 -4.07 -2.91
C ASN A 78 -5.23 -3.79 -1.65
N ASP A 79 -4.27 -2.86 -1.73
CA ASP A 79 -3.52 -2.38 -0.57
C ASP A 79 -4.42 -1.57 0.38
N MET A 80 -5.37 -0.80 -0.17
CA MET A 80 -6.41 -0.12 0.61
C MET A 80 -7.32 -1.12 1.35
N HIS A 81 -7.73 -2.18 0.66
CA HIS A 81 -8.55 -3.23 1.25
C HIS A 81 -7.81 -3.99 2.35
N ASP A 82 -6.52 -4.30 2.13
CA ASP A 82 -5.70 -5.06 3.06
C ASP A 82 -5.40 -4.32 4.38
N MET A 83 -5.65 -2.99 4.45
CA MET A 83 -5.57 -2.22 5.70
C MET A 83 -6.74 -2.48 6.67
N ASN A 84 -7.88 -2.96 6.19
CA ASN A 84 -9.03 -3.29 7.04
C ASN A 84 -8.90 -4.71 7.62
N LEU A 85 -8.04 -4.87 8.63
CA LEU A 85 -7.76 -6.17 9.27
C LEU A 85 -9.02 -6.81 9.87
N THR A 86 -9.91 -6.03 10.50
CA THR A 86 -11.19 -6.51 11.03
C THR A 86 -12.09 -7.13 9.94
N ALA A 87 -12.15 -6.52 8.76
CA ALA A 87 -12.92 -7.05 7.62
C ALA A 87 -12.28 -8.32 7.05
N LYS A 88 -10.94 -8.34 6.97
CA LYS A 88 -10.18 -9.52 6.53
C LYS A 88 -10.39 -10.73 7.44
N GLU A 89 -10.42 -10.53 8.77
CA GLU A 89 -10.75 -11.59 9.72
C GLU A 89 -12.20 -12.06 9.58
N LEU A 90 -13.14 -11.15 9.34
CA LEU A 90 -14.55 -11.48 9.13
C LEU A 90 -14.74 -12.32 7.85
N HIS A 91 -14.10 -11.93 6.75
CA HIS A 91 -14.13 -12.66 5.49
C HIS A 91 -13.45 -14.03 5.60
N ALA A 92 -12.32 -14.13 6.30
CA ALA A 92 -11.67 -15.41 6.57
C ALA A 92 -12.56 -16.34 7.43
N ALA A 93 -13.25 -15.77 8.43
CA ALA A 93 -14.19 -16.52 9.26
C ALA A 93 -15.43 -17.01 8.48
N GLN A 94 -15.97 -16.17 7.59
CA GLN A 94 -17.09 -16.53 6.71
C GLN A 94 -16.70 -17.62 5.71
N GLN A 95 -15.52 -17.50 5.08
CA GLN A 95 -15.00 -18.52 4.16
C GLN A 95 -14.72 -19.85 4.87
N ALA A 96 -14.20 -19.82 6.11
CA ALA A 96 -14.02 -21.02 6.93
C ALA A 96 -15.37 -21.68 7.29
N ALA A 97 -16.40 -20.87 7.58
CA ALA A 97 -17.75 -21.36 7.87
C ALA A 97 -18.41 -21.99 6.63
N GLU A 98 -18.27 -21.37 5.46
CA GLU A 98 -18.78 -21.91 4.19
C GLU A 98 -18.05 -23.19 3.76
N ALA A 99 -16.72 -23.25 3.92
CA ALA A 99 -15.94 -24.47 3.67
C ALA A 99 -16.37 -25.62 4.60
N ALA A 100 -16.62 -25.34 5.88
CA ALA A 100 -17.14 -26.31 6.83
C ALA A 100 -18.57 -26.77 6.47
N GLN A 101 -19.43 -25.88 5.99
CA GLN A 101 -20.78 -26.21 5.50
C GLN A 101 -20.73 -27.02 4.20
N ALA A 102 -19.83 -26.72 3.28
CA ALA A 102 -19.62 -27.47 2.04
C ALA A 102 -19.13 -28.89 2.33
N ALA A 103 -18.20 -29.07 3.28
CA ALA A 103 -17.74 -30.38 3.75
C ALA A 103 -18.85 -31.19 4.48
N ARG A 104 -19.77 -30.52 5.18
CA ARG A 104 -20.96 -31.16 5.76
C ARG A 104 -21.99 -31.57 4.70
N ARG A 105 -22.16 -30.79 3.64
CA ARG A 105 -23.07 -31.12 2.53
C ARG A 105 -22.57 -32.31 1.72
N SER A 106 -21.27 -32.39 1.44
CA SER A 106 -20.68 -33.53 0.71
C SER A 106 -20.74 -34.85 1.49
N SER A 107 -20.65 -34.81 2.82
CA SER A 107 -20.83 -36.01 3.67
C SER A 107 -22.28 -36.47 3.81
N SER A 108 -23.26 -35.57 3.77
CA SER A 108 -24.69 -35.93 3.79
C SER A 108 -25.21 -36.56 2.50
N SER A 109 -24.58 -36.25 1.34
CA SER A 109 -24.91 -36.84 0.04
C SER A 109 -24.51 -38.33 -0.08
N ALA A 110 -23.60 -38.82 0.76
CA ALA A 110 -23.20 -40.23 0.77
C ALA A 110 -24.11 -41.12 1.65
N ALA A 111 -25.04 -40.53 2.41
CA ALA A 111 -25.90 -41.24 3.36
C ALA A 111 -27.34 -41.51 2.84
N ALA A 112 -27.67 -41.09 1.61
CA ALA A 112 -28.96 -41.38 0.96
C ALA A 112 -28.83 -42.58 0.01
N GLY A 113 -28.49 -43.75 0.56
CA GLY A 113 -28.33 -44.98 -0.21
C GLY A 113 -28.39 -46.23 0.67
N THR A 114 -29.62 -46.66 0.99
CA THR A 114 -30.02 -48.00 1.46
C THR A 114 -29.96 -48.27 2.98
N PRO A 115 -31.13 -48.41 3.64
CA PRO A 115 -31.26 -49.20 4.86
C PRO A 115 -31.92 -50.55 4.52
N GLY A 116 -31.26 -51.68 4.79
CA GLY A 116 -31.94 -52.98 4.74
C GLY A 116 -31.06 -54.23 4.78
N GLY A 117 -30.94 -54.83 5.97
CA GLY A 117 -30.71 -56.28 6.20
C GLY A 117 -29.27 -56.80 6.03
N ALA A 118 -28.47 -56.93 7.09
CA ALA A 118 -28.45 -58.02 8.08
C ALA A 118 -27.43 -59.15 7.79
N LEU A 119 -26.51 -59.33 8.76
CA LEU A 119 -25.84 -60.57 9.19
C LEU A 119 -24.66 -61.11 8.35
N ALA A 120 -23.43 -60.92 8.86
CA ALA A 120 -22.48 -62.02 9.01
C ALA A 120 -21.39 -61.71 10.06
N ARG A 121 -21.31 -62.60 11.06
CA ARG A 121 -20.27 -62.72 12.09
C ARG A 121 -18.90 -62.98 11.46
N GLY A 122 -17.82 -62.50 12.08
CA GLY A 122 -16.50 -63.06 11.79
C GLY A 122 -15.29 -62.28 12.33
N ALA A 123 -14.91 -62.63 13.56
CA ALA A 123 -13.52 -62.73 14.04
C ALA A 123 -12.58 -61.50 14.06
N SER A 124 -12.30 -61.12 15.31
CA SER A 124 -11.06 -60.52 15.82
C SER A 124 -9.77 -61.13 15.27
N LEU A 125 -8.71 -60.33 15.16
CA LEU A 125 -7.42 -60.50 15.87
C LEU A 125 -6.35 -59.48 15.40
N GLY A 126 -5.58 -58.97 16.37
CA GLY A 126 -4.21 -58.45 16.20
C GLY A 126 -4.08 -56.94 15.95
N ARG A 127 -3.80 -56.09 16.94
CA ARG A 127 -2.53 -55.88 17.69
C ARG A 127 -1.42 -55.21 16.86
N GLY A 128 -1.29 -53.90 17.06
CA GLY A 128 0.01 -53.24 17.31
C GLY A 128 0.81 -52.69 16.11
N PRO A 129 1.76 -51.78 16.39
CA PRO A 129 1.89 -50.51 15.66
C PRO A 129 3.31 -50.23 15.10
N LEU A 130 3.50 -48.99 14.64
CA LEU A 130 4.75 -48.21 14.52
C LEU A 130 5.41 -48.08 13.14
N ALA A 131 5.39 -46.81 12.69
CA ALA A 131 6.44 -46.03 12.05
C ALA A 131 7.63 -46.78 11.40
N ARG A 132 7.90 -46.46 10.12
CA ARG A 132 9.22 -45.94 9.76
C ARG A 132 9.27 -45.20 8.42
N GLN A 133 10.12 -44.19 8.49
CA GLN A 133 10.59 -43.22 7.53
C GLN A 133 11.40 -43.83 6.37
N SER A 134 11.50 -43.04 5.29
CA SER A 134 12.73 -42.73 4.54
C SER A 134 12.92 -43.33 3.13
N LEU A 135 12.89 -42.38 2.18
CA LEU A 135 13.96 -42.03 1.23
C LEU A 135 14.16 -42.80 -0.08
N ALA A 136 14.47 -41.96 -1.08
CA ALA A 136 15.31 -42.18 -2.26
C ALA A 136 14.62 -42.80 -3.48
N ARG A 137 14.86 -42.37 -4.73
CA ARG A 137 15.66 -41.29 -5.35
C ARG A 137 15.43 -41.41 -6.87
N GLN A 138 15.51 -40.28 -7.60
CA GLN A 138 16.13 -40.09 -8.94
C GLN A 138 15.61 -40.88 -10.15
N SER A 139 15.74 -40.45 -11.41
CA SER A 139 15.92 -39.16 -12.10
C SER A 139 15.95 -39.49 -13.61
N LEU A 140 15.68 -38.47 -14.46
CA LEU A 140 15.99 -38.40 -15.91
C LEU A 140 15.14 -39.31 -16.81
N GLY A 141 14.54 -38.91 -17.93
CA GLY A 141 14.63 -37.71 -18.76
C GLY A 141 14.47 -38.15 -20.22
N ARG A 142 13.61 -37.51 -21.03
CA ARG A 142 13.75 -37.55 -22.51
C ARG A 142 12.93 -36.46 -23.21
N ARG A 143 13.60 -35.76 -24.12
CA ARG A 143 13.09 -34.77 -25.08
C ARG A 143 12.39 -35.46 -26.26
N SER A 144 11.52 -34.74 -26.96
CA SER A 144 11.71 -34.33 -28.38
C SER A 144 10.41 -34.24 -29.21
N ARG A 145 10.12 -33.01 -29.66
CA ARG A 145 9.63 -32.54 -30.99
C ARG A 145 8.69 -33.42 -31.83
N GLY A 146 7.60 -32.79 -32.32
CA GLY A 146 7.12 -32.99 -33.71
C GLY A 146 5.64 -32.68 -33.98
N GLY A 147 5.39 -31.69 -34.87
CA GLY A 147 4.16 -31.51 -35.69
C GLY A 147 2.94 -30.89 -34.98
N GLY A 148 2.21 -29.89 -35.46
CA GLY A 148 2.12 -29.28 -36.79
C GLY A 148 0.83 -29.68 -37.51
N LEU A 149 -0.09 -28.69 -37.68
CA LEU A 149 -1.07 -28.48 -38.76
C LEU A 149 -2.59 -28.71 -38.49
N GLY A 150 -3.34 -27.59 -38.62
CA GLY A 150 -4.70 -27.42 -39.20
C GLY A 150 -5.92 -27.73 -38.32
N ASP A 151 -7.13 -27.18 -38.49
CA ASP A 151 -7.73 -26.01 -39.17
C ASP A 151 -9.27 -26.08 -38.83
N ARG A 152 -9.99 -24.97 -38.96
CA ARG A 152 -11.47 -24.79 -39.17
C ARG A 152 -12.48 -24.96 -38.01
N SER A 153 -12.95 -23.80 -37.56
CA SER A 153 -14.34 -23.26 -37.61
C SER A 153 -15.60 -24.08 -37.30
N SER A 154 -16.53 -23.38 -36.62
CA SER A 154 -18.02 -23.51 -36.54
C SER A 154 -18.60 -24.74 -35.82
N SER A 155 -19.65 -24.68 -34.98
CA SER A 155 -20.62 -23.64 -34.60
C SER A 155 -21.52 -24.18 -33.45
N SER A 156 -21.94 -23.28 -32.55
CA SER A 156 -23.21 -23.22 -31.78
C SER A 156 -23.89 -24.49 -31.24
N SER A 157 -24.11 -24.54 -29.92
CA SER A 157 -25.47 -24.58 -29.33
C SER A 157 -25.44 -24.48 -27.80
N SER A 158 -26.10 -23.42 -27.30
CA SER A 158 -26.91 -23.30 -26.07
C SER A 158 -26.88 -24.43 -25.03
N SER A 159 -26.65 -24.08 -23.76
CA SER A 159 -27.68 -24.11 -22.70
C SER A 159 -27.18 -23.71 -21.30
N SER A 160 -28.05 -22.97 -20.62
CA SER A 160 -28.31 -22.93 -19.16
C SER A 160 -27.19 -22.51 -18.17
N SER A 161 -27.29 -21.25 -17.76
CA SER A 161 -27.44 -20.78 -16.37
C SER A 161 -26.72 -21.54 -15.25
N SER A 162 -25.70 -20.89 -14.68
CA SER A 162 -25.55 -20.79 -13.23
C SER A 162 -25.09 -19.38 -12.89
N SER A 163 -26.07 -18.50 -12.65
CA SER A 163 -25.87 -17.24 -11.95
C SER A 163 -25.53 -17.56 -10.49
N SER A 164 -24.25 -17.58 -10.16
CA SER A 164 -23.78 -17.47 -8.79
C SER A 164 -24.06 -16.04 -8.33
N SER A 165 -25.12 -15.87 -7.54
CA SER A 165 -25.41 -14.65 -6.81
C SER A 165 -24.46 -14.56 -5.62
N SER A 166 -23.36 -13.84 -5.79
CA SER A 166 -22.49 -13.34 -4.72
C SER A 166 -22.47 -11.81 -4.75
N SER A 167 -23.64 -11.19 -4.92
CA SER A 167 -23.80 -9.75 -5.15
C SER A 167 -23.91 -8.92 -3.86
N GLY A 168 -23.89 -9.56 -2.68
CA GLY A 168 -23.95 -8.87 -1.39
C GLY A 168 -22.59 -8.55 -0.79
N SER A 169 -21.50 -9.15 -1.28
CA SER A 169 -20.16 -8.99 -0.68
C SER A 169 -19.32 -7.91 -1.36
N SER A 170 -19.54 -7.56 -2.64
CA SER A 170 -18.71 -6.52 -3.30
C SER A 170 -19.08 -5.10 -2.86
N SER A 171 -20.36 -4.84 -2.61
CA SER A 171 -20.85 -3.52 -2.18
C SER A 171 -20.33 -3.09 -0.81
N ALA A 172 -20.12 -4.03 0.12
CA ALA A 172 -19.57 -3.72 1.44
C ALA A 172 -18.06 -3.43 1.36
N VAL A 173 -17.35 -4.13 0.47
CA VAL A 173 -15.92 -3.94 0.25
C VAL A 173 -15.64 -2.59 -0.42
N GLU A 174 -16.49 -2.17 -1.36
CA GLU A 174 -16.41 -0.84 -1.99
C GLU A 174 -16.64 0.30 -0.97
N GLU A 175 -17.56 0.13 -0.01
CA GLU A 175 -17.82 1.12 1.03
C GLU A 175 -16.65 1.21 2.04
N GLU A 176 -16.04 0.08 2.38
CA GLU A 176 -14.84 0.02 3.24
C GLU A 176 -13.60 0.64 2.59
N VAL A 177 -13.39 0.41 1.29
CA VAL A 177 -12.30 1.05 0.53
C VAL A 177 -12.55 2.55 0.44
N ALA A 178 -13.79 2.98 0.18
CA ALA A 178 -14.13 4.41 0.12
C ALA A 178 -13.89 5.16 1.45
N GLU A 179 -14.15 4.54 2.61
CA GLU A 179 -13.81 5.15 3.92
C GLU A 179 -12.29 5.38 4.07
N VAL A 180 -11.48 4.43 3.60
CA VAL A 180 -10.02 4.52 3.65
C VAL A 180 -9.49 5.55 2.65
N GLU A 181 -10.02 5.55 1.44
CA GLU A 181 -9.70 6.49 0.37
C GLU A 181 -9.91 7.94 0.84
N MET A 182 -11.10 8.26 1.37
CA MET A 182 -11.40 9.61 1.89
C MET A 182 -10.42 10.05 2.99
N LEU A 183 -10.00 9.13 3.87
CA LEU A 183 -9.06 9.44 4.95
C LEU A 183 -7.65 9.68 4.39
N LEU A 184 -7.15 8.75 3.58
CA LEU A 184 -5.81 8.85 3.00
C LEU A 184 -5.69 10.05 2.07
N GLU A 185 -6.73 10.34 1.27
CA GLU A 185 -6.76 11.49 0.37
C GLU A 185 -6.72 12.81 1.16
N ALA A 186 -7.47 12.94 2.25
CA ALA A 186 -7.40 14.13 3.11
C ALA A 186 -5.99 14.37 3.68
N TYR A 187 -5.30 13.31 4.12
CA TYR A 187 -3.92 13.42 4.61
C TYR A 187 -2.93 13.65 3.47
N PHE A 188 -3.12 13.05 2.30
CA PHE A 188 -2.31 13.29 1.10
C PHE A 188 -2.38 14.76 0.69
N MET A 189 -3.58 15.34 0.62
CA MET A 189 -3.77 16.76 0.33
C MET A 189 -3.08 17.66 1.36
N THR A 190 -3.08 17.25 2.64
CA THR A 190 -2.39 17.99 3.70
C THR A 190 -0.87 17.93 3.52
N VAL A 191 -0.31 16.75 3.26
CA VAL A 191 1.13 16.57 3.00
C VAL A 191 1.55 17.32 1.74
N ASP A 192 0.78 17.23 0.66
CA ASP A 192 1.05 17.93 -0.59
C ASP A 192 1.01 19.45 -0.42
N ASN A 193 0.05 19.96 0.37
CA ASN A 193 0.05 21.38 0.75
C ASN A 193 1.34 21.79 1.47
N THR A 194 1.83 20.97 2.43
CA THR A 194 3.10 21.25 3.11
C THR A 194 4.28 21.22 2.15
N TYR A 195 4.28 20.27 1.21
CA TYR A 195 5.32 20.13 0.20
C TYR A 195 5.37 21.36 -0.72
N ASN A 196 4.22 21.79 -1.24
CA ASN A 196 4.09 22.97 -2.09
C ASN A 196 4.60 24.23 -1.39
N ARG A 197 4.30 24.41 -0.11
CA ARG A 197 4.84 25.53 0.70
C ARG A 197 6.36 25.49 0.80
N LEU A 198 6.94 24.31 1.07
CA LEU A 198 8.40 24.14 1.13
C LEU A 198 9.06 24.38 -0.23
N GLN A 199 8.40 24.00 -1.32
CA GLN A 199 8.90 24.22 -2.67
C GLN A 199 8.91 25.72 -3.03
N THR A 200 7.82 26.45 -2.75
CA THR A 200 7.81 27.92 -2.90
C THR A 200 8.90 28.59 -2.04
N LEU A 201 9.12 28.10 -0.82
CA LEU A 201 10.19 28.62 0.02
C LEU A 201 11.58 28.33 -0.57
N ASN A 202 11.77 27.18 -1.23
CA ASN A 202 13.03 26.84 -1.87
C ASN A 202 13.30 27.75 -3.06
N GLU A 203 12.32 27.95 -3.93
CA GLU A 203 12.39 28.88 -5.06
C GLU A 203 12.77 30.29 -4.57
N TYR A 204 12.13 30.77 -3.50
CA TYR A 204 12.45 32.09 -2.93
C TYR A 204 13.89 32.16 -2.38
N ILE A 205 14.40 31.10 -1.76
CA ILE A 205 15.80 31.04 -1.33
C ILE A 205 16.73 31.09 -2.54
N GLU A 206 16.44 30.33 -3.59
CA GLU A 206 17.25 30.29 -4.82
C GLU A 206 17.28 31.67 -5.52
N ASP A 207 16.12 32.33 -5.66
CA ASP A 207 16.02 33.68 -6.23
C ASP A 207 16.88 34.70 -5.45
N THR A 208 16.87 34.61 -4.12
CA THR A 208 17.68 35.50 -3.29
C THR A 208 19.18 35.19 -3.35
N GLU A 209 19.56 33.92 -3.50
CA GLU A 209 20.96 33.52 -3.72
C GLU A 209 21.46 34.10 -5.05
N ASP A 210 20.67 33.99 -6.12
CA ASP A 210 20.99 34.54 -7.44
C ASP A 210 21.09 36.08 -7.43
N LEU A 211 20.16 36.76 -6.74
CA LEU A 211 20.24 38.20 -6.54
C LEU A 211 21.54 38.63 -5.83
N VAL A 212 21.94 37.87 -4.81
CA VAL A 212 23.17 38.16 -4.05
C VAL A 212 24.41 37.90 -4.89
N ASN A 213 24.41 36.81 -5.67
CA ASN A 213 25.48 36.49 -6.61
C ASN A 213 25.69 37.63 -7.63
N LEU A 214 24.59 38.14 -8.21
CA LEU A 214 24.63 39.29 -9.12
C LEU A 214 25.23 40.55 -8.44
N LYS A 215 24.80 40.87 -7.21
CA LYS A 215 25.31 42.04 -6.46
C LYS A 215 26.81 41.92 -6.16
N LEU A 216 27.28 40.72 -5.82
CA LEU A 216 28.70 40.48 -5.54
C LEU A 216 29.54 40.60 -6.81
N ASP A 217 29.06 40.08 -7.94
CA ASP A 217 29.77 40.15 -9.21
C ASP A 217 29.82 41.59 -9.76
N GLN A 218 28.76 42.38 -9.59
CA GLN A 218 28.79 43.81 -9.90
C GLN A 218 29.89 44.55 -9.12
N HIS A 219 30.04 44.26 -7.82
CA HIS A 219 31.05 44.90 -6.98
C HIS A 219 32.47 44.47 -7.36
N ARG A 220 32.66 43.22 -7.80
CA ARG A 220 33.95 42.72 -8.34
C ARG A 220 34.29 43.38 -9.66
N ASN A 221 33.32 43.52 -10.56
CA ASN A 221 33.49 44.15 -11.87
C ASN A 221 33.76 45.67 -11.78
N GLN A 222 33.42 46.31 -10.66
CA GLN A 222 33.76 47.72 -10.40
C GLN A 222 35.16 47.90 -9.79
N CYS A 223 35.80 46.81 -9.32
CA CYS A 223 37.17 46.83 -8.78
C CYS A 223 38.23 46.39 -9.80
N LEU A 224 37.84 46.10 -11.04
CA LEU A 224 38.69 45.92 -12.22
C LEU A 224 38.61 47.18 -13.10
#